data_AF-A0A6I1NFA8-F1
#
_entry.id   AF-A0A6I1NFA8-F1
#
_cell.length_a   1.000
_cell.length_b   1.000
_cell.length_c   1.000
_cell.angle_alpha   90.00
_cell.angle_beta   90.00
_cell.angle_gamma   90.00
#
_symmetry.space_group_name_H-M   'P 1'
#
loop_
_entity.id
_entity.type
_entity.pdbx_description
1 polymer ?
#
loop_
_entity_poly.entity_id
_entity_poly.type
_entity_poly.pdbx_seq_one_letter_code
_entity_poly.pdbx_strand_id
1 'polypeptide(L)'
;MNTLYLKPAAQRAVPDPAQDGTLLPEAGAWVPHDPYWQRRLREWDVVPGEPPNESAEPSEPIEPPMLEPEPVRSQSIGGKRNGRKL
;
A
#
# COMPACT_ATOMS: atom_id res chain seq x y z
N MET A 1 -1.25 -29.65 8.22
CA MET A 1 -1.77 -28.38 8.78
C MET A 1 -2.07 -27.48 7.59
N ASN A 2 -3.30 -26.99 7.45
CA ASN A 2 -3.64 -26.11 6.32
C ASN A 2 -3.25 -24.67 6.67
N THR A 3 -2.71 -23.94 5.68
CA THR A 3 -2.40 -22.51 5.77
C THR A 3 -3.22 -21.74 4.73
N LEU A 4 -3.44 -20.46 4.99
CA LEU A 4 -4.18 -19.53 4.13
C LEU A 4 -3.32 -18.27 3.95
N TYR A 5 -3.40 -17.66 2.77
CA TYR A 5 -2.81 -16.35 2.57
C TYR A 5 -3.85 -15.26 2.83
N LEU A 6 -3.68 -14.52 3.92
CA LEU A 6 -4.61 -13.47 4.33
C LEU A 6 -3.89 -12.13 4.39
N LYS A 7 -4.61 -11.07 4.05
CA LYS A 7 -4.16 -9.68 4.24
C LYS A 7 -5.11 -8.92 5.14
N PRO A 8 -4.63 -7.95 5.95
CA PRO A 8 -5.51 -7.13 6.76
C PRO A 8 -6.40 -6.28 5.85
N ALA A 9 -7.62 -6.00 6.32
CA ALA A 9 -8.46 -5.00 5.69
C ALA A 9 -7.77 -3.63 5.76
N ALA A 10 -8.01 -2.77 4.75
CA ALA A 10 -7.40 -1.45 4.69
C ALA A 10 -7.58 -0.69 6.01
N GLN A 11 -6.50 -0.09 6.52
CA GLN A 11 -6.48 0.66 7.77
C GLN A 11 -6.74 -0.16 9.05
N ARG A 12 -6.58 -1.50 9.01
CA ARG A 12 -6.67 -2.35 10.22
C ARG A 12 -5.35 -3.04 10.54
N ALA A 13 -4.97 -2.95 11.81
CA ALA A 13 -3.86 -3.71 12.37
C ALA A 13 -4.40 -5.00 13.01
N VAL A 14 -4.15 -6.15 12.38
CA VAL A 14 -4.59 -7.45 12.89
C VAL A 14 -3.38 -8.19 13.45
N PRO A 15 -3.30 -8.43 14.77
CA PRO A 15 -2.21 -9.20 15.36
C PRO A 15 -2.35 -10.68 15.00
N ASP A 16 -1.25 -11.28 14.60
CA ASP A 16 -1.09 -12.71 14.35
C ASP A 16 -0.67 -13.42 15.64
N PRO A 17 -1.55 -14.22 16.28
CA PRO A 17 -1.22 -14.95 17.50
C PRO A 17 -0.16 -16.05 17.28
N ALA A 18 0.06 -16.51 16.05
CA ALA A 18 1.08 -17.50 15.75
C ALA A 18 2.49 -16.88 15.67
N GLN A 19 2.58 -15.57 15.42
CA GLN A 19 3.83 -14.80 15.38
C GLN A 19 3.97 -13.89 16.61
N ASP A 20 3.64 -14.39 17.80
CA ASP A 20 3.79 -13.64 19.06
C ASP A 20 2.98 -12.33 19.11
N GLY A 21 1.89 -12.24 18.34
CA GLY A 21 1.07 -11.02 18.22
C GLY A 21 1.61 -10.00 17.22
N THR A 22 2.60 -10.37 16.39
CA THR A 22 3.12 -9.52 15.31
C THR A 22 1.98 -9.11 14.37
N LEU A 23 1.97 -7.83 13.98
CA LEU A 23 0.93 -7.31 13.08
C LEU A 23 1.07 -7.91 11.69
N LEU A 24 -0.06 -8.33 11.12
CA LEU A 24 -0.13 -8.83 9.75
C LEU A 24 0.27 -7.70 8.78
N PRO A 25 1.23 -7.93 7.87
CA PRO A 25 1.66 -6.91 6.91
C PRO A 25 0.54 -6.57 5.93
N GLU A 26 0.49 -5.34 5.42
CA GLU A 26 -0.53 -4.91 4.45
C GLU A 26 -0.52 -5.73 3.16
N ALA A 27 0.65 -6.26 2.78
CA ALA A 27 0.80 -7.18 1.65
C ALA A 27 0.10 -8.53 1.87
N GLY A 28 -0.11 -8.92 3.13
CA GLY A 28 -0.61 -10.22 3.54
C GLY A 28 0.50 -11.22 3.87
N ALA A 29 0.13 -12.26 4.63
CA ALA A 29 1.04 -13.31 5.04
C ALA A 29 0.35 -14.68 5.07
N TRP A 30 1.18 -15.72 5.05
CA TRP A 30 0.74 -17.09 5.28
C TRP A 30 0.43 -17.29 6.75
N VAL A 31 -0.83 -17.59 7.05
CA VAL A 31 -1.32 -17.82 8.40
C VAL A 31 -1.94 -19.21 8.50
N PRO A 32 -1.96 -19.84 9.68
CA PRO A 32 -2.57 -21.15 9.84
C PRO A 32 -4.11 -21.05 9.71
N HIS A 33 -4.74 -22.07 9.12
CA HIS A 33 -6.20 -22.12 8.98
C HIS A 33 -6.87 -22.50 10.30
N ASP A 34 -6.92 -21.54 11.21
CA ASP A 34 -7.46 -21.70 12.57
C ASP A 34 -8.78 -20.94 12.77
N PRO A 35 -9.58 -21.32 13.79
CA PRO A 35 -10.83 -20.64 14.12
C PRO A 35 -10.66 -19.14 14.40
N TYR A 36 -9.48 -18.70 14.84
CA TYR A 36 -9.14 -17.28 14.99
C TYR A 36 -9.27 -16.53 13.65
N TRP A 37 -8.65 -17.04 12.59
CA TRP A 37 -8.65 -16.42 11.27
C TRP A 37 -10.01 -16.53 10.58
N GLN A 38 -10.74 -17.62 10.78
CA GLN A 38 -12.12 -17.75 10.33
C GLN A 38 -13.03 -16.67 10.94
N ARG A 39 -12.84 -16.33 12.22
CA ARG A 39 -13.57 -15.23 12.87
C ARG A 39 -13.23 -13.88 12.24
N ARG A 40 -11.95 -13.61 12.03
CA ARG A 40 -11.49 -12.35 11.39
C ARG A 40 -11.99 -12.20 9.96
N LEU A 41 -12.08 -13.29 9.19
CA LEU A 41 -12.71 -13.30 7.87
C LEU A 41 -14.19 -12.94 7.94
N ARG A 42 -14.91 -13.47 8.94
CA ARG A 42 -16.34 -13.15 9.15
C ARG A 42 -16.56 -11.72 9.61
N GLU A 43 -15.64 -11.18 10.41
CA GLU A 43 -15.64 -9.79 10.90
C GLU A 43 -15.13 -8.79 9.85
N TRP A 44 -14.70 -9.26 8.67
CA TRP A 44 -14.09 -8.46 7.60
C TRP A 44 -12.84 -7.70 8.07
N ASP A 45 -12.18 -8.19 9.11
CA ASP A 45 -10.91 -7.69 9.61
C ASP A 45 -9.75 -8.08 8.69
N VAL A 46 -9.86 -9.23 8.06
CA VAL A 46 -8.91 -9.75 7.07
C VAL A 46 -9.66 -10.23 5.84
N VAL A 47 -8.97 -10.21 4.70
CA VAL A 47 -9.50 -10.71 3.44
C VAL A 47 -8.52 -11.72 2.84
N PRO A 48 -9.01 -12.73 2.09
CA PRO A 48 -8.14 -13.62 1.34
C PRO A 48 -7.35 -12.80 0.33
N GLY A 49 -6.03 -12.95 0.35
CA GLY A 49 -5.13 -12.33 -0.62
C GLY A 49 -4.70 -13.33 -1.68
N GLU A 50 -4.24 -12.83 -2.82
CA GLU A 50 -3.42 -13.63 -3.73
C GLU A 50 -1.99 -13.64 -3.18
N PRO A 51 -1.41 -14.81 -2.86
CA PRO A 51 -0.02 -14.88 -2.44
C PRO A 51 0.86 -14.38 -3.59
N PRO A 52 1.83 -13.48 -3.34
CA PRO A 52 2.81 -13.12 -4.33
C PRO A 52 3.60 -14.39 -4.63
N ASN A 53 3.47 -14.87 -5.86
CA ASN A 53 4.27 -15.96 -6.39
C ASN A 53 5.72 -15.49 -6.50
N GLU A 54 6.46 -15.45 -5.38
CA GLU A 54 7.93 -15.30 -5.21
C GLU A 54 8.70 -14.49 -6.30
N SER A 55 8.10 -13.46 -6.88
CA SER A 55 8.67 -12.73 -8.02
C SER A 55 8.30 -11.25 -8.03
N ALA A 56 7.93 -10.71 -6.89
CA ALA A 56 7.87 -9.27 -6.68
C ALA A 56 8.15 -8.97 -5.20
N GLU A 57 9.42 -9.14 -4.80
CA GLU A 57 9.94 -8.38 -3.67
C GLU A 57 10.13 -6.89 -4.10
N PRO A 58 10.40 -6.00 -3.16
CA PRO A 58 9.54 -4.89 -2.74
C PRO A 58 9.96 -3.59 -3.44
N SER A 59 9.03 -2.68 -3.72
CA SER A 59 9.43 -1.29 -3.95
C SER A 59 8.31 -0.38 -3.52
N GLU A 60 8.49 0.04 -2.27
CA GLU A 60 8.10 1.31 -1.67
C GLU A 60 6.62 1.69 -1.69
N PRO A 61 6.10 2.21 -0.56
CA PRO A 61 4.93 3.05 -0.66
C PRO A 61 5.29 4.12 -1.68
N ILE A 62 4.57 4.16 -2.79
CA ILE A 62 4.43 5.42 -3.51
C ILE A 62 3.78 6.32 -2.47
N GLU A 63 4.59 7.00 -1.66
CA GLU A 63 4.16 8.20 -0.97
C GLU A 63 3.50 8.99 -2.09
N PRO A 64 2.17 9.24 -2.06
CA PRO A 64 1.68 10.32 -2.88
C PRO A 64 2.59 11.50 -2.52
N PRO A 65 3.21 12.20 -3.47
CA PRO A 65 3.86 13.46 -3.13
C PRO A 65 2.74 14.40 -2.66
N MET A 66 2.41 14.29 -1.38
CA MET A 66 1.42 15.04 -0.63
C MET A 66 2.11 15.52 0.64
N LEU A 67 3.14 16.33 0.42
CA LEU A 67 3.54 17.50 1.20
C LEU A 67 4.50 18.26 0.26
N GLU A 68 4.35 19.53 -0.09
CA GLU A 68 3.83 20.67 0.67
C GLU A 68 3.16 21.69 -0.29
N PRO A 69 2.06 22.36 0.10
CA PRO A 69 1.56 23.51 -0.64
C PRO A 69 2.34 24.77 -0.24
N GLU A 70 3.27 25.27 -1.06
CA GLU A 70 3.80 26.65 -0.98
C GLU A 70 4.55 27.02 -2.29
N PRO A 71 4.70 28.32 -2.64
CA PRO A 71 3.68 29.34 -2.80
C PRO A 71 3.67 29.89 -4.25
N VAL A 72 2.57 30.53 -4.63
CA VAL A 72 2.49 31.40 -5.80
C VAL A 72 3.60 32.47 -5.75
N ARG A 73 4.62 32.41 -6.61
CA ARG A 73 5.37 33.62 -7.01
C ARG A 73 6.15 33.47 -8.34
N SER A 74 5.56 34.08 -9.37
CA SER A 74 6.18 35.08 -10.24
C SER A 74 7.42 34.76 -11.11
N GLN A 75 7.27 35.24 -12.34
CA GLN A 75 8.20 36.05 -13.14
C GLN A 75 8.89 35.41 -14.35
N SER A 76 8.44 35.93 -15.51
CA SER A 76 9.23 36.43 -16.63
C SER A 76 10.36 35.56 -17.19
N ILE A 77 10.13 35.10 -18.42
CA ILE A 77 11.18 35.15 -19.44
C ILE A 77 10.60 35.86 -20.66
N GLY A 78 11.02 37.11 -20.79
CA GLY A 78 10.66 37.97 -21.89
C GLY A 78 11.29 37.56 -23.21
N GLY A 79 10.74 38.13 -24.27
CA GLY A 79 11.49 38.59 -25.43
C GLY A 79 12.17 37.53 -26.29
N LYS A 80 11.60 37.35 -27.50
CA LYS A 80 12.28 37.61 -28.79
C LYS A 80 11.89 36.56 -29.81
N ARG A 81 11.05 36.94 -30.78
CA ARG A 81 11.13 36.36 -32.12
C ARG A 81 10.98 37.45 -33.17
N ASN A 82 11.97 37.42 -34.04
CA ASN A 82 12.36 38.44 -34.99
C ASN A 82 11.44 38.47 -36.21
N GLY A 83 11.29 39.67 -36.78
CA GLY A 83 11.24 39.98 -38.20
C GLY A 83 10.61 38.96 -39.16
N ARG A 84 9.40 39.28 -39.63
CA ARG A 84 8.92 38.81 -40.93
C ARG A 84 8.66 40.02 -41.82
N LYS A 85 9.54 40.18 -42.79
CA LYS A 85 9.49 41.15 -43.89
C LYS A 85 8.58 40.55 -44.96
N LEU A 86 7.48 41.22 -45.30
CA LEU A 86 6.76 41.14 -46.58
C LEU A 86 6.08 42.50 -46.81
#